data_AF-A0A6A6ZQ48-F1
#
_entry.id   AF-A0A6A6ZQ48-F1
#
_cell.length_a   1.000
_cell.length_b   1.000
_cell.length_c   1.000
_cell.angle_alpha   90.00
_cell.angle_beta   90.00
_cell.angle_gamma   90.00
#
_symmetry.space_group_name_H-M   'P 1'
#
loop_
_entity.id
_entity.type
_entity.pdbx_description
1 polymer ?
#
loop_
_entity_poly.entity_id
_entity_poly.type
_entity_poly.pdbx_seq_one_letter_code
_entity_poly.pdbx_strand_id
1 'polypeptide(L)'
;MMNARGYLIVEDDMTISLDAFSAKYAREDGEPDRSRLNFSCQPSEEMLLKYTPTATKKEPNPAPAVGTIWVEFNSDENVGLKQLRDYMTHLLTGNFYSGIMVTVKPMTGMAIRLLRGATGMSDGPKGGVEVFVEQDLLVNITKHELVPAHVLLSAEEKAQLLKRYRLKETQLPRIQSTDPVAKFLGLRRGAVVKIIRKSETAGRYASYRWVI
;
A
#
# COMPACT_ATOMS: atom_id res chain seq x y z
N MET A 1 -1.92 -6.49 -5.84
CA MET A 1 -1.77 -5.24 -5.06
C MET A 1 -0.39 -4.61 -5.26
N MET A 2 0.69 -5.35 -5.01
CA MET A 2 2.07 -4.82 -5.03
C MET A 2 2.48 -4.18 -6.37
N ASN A 3 2.22 -4.85 -7.50
CA ASN A 3 2.46 -4.28 -8.83
C ASN A 3 1.71 -2.94 -9.03
N ALA A 4 0.42 -2.87 -8.66
CA ALA A 4 -0.37 -1.64 -8.78
C ALA A 4 0.15 -0.47 -7.92
N ARG A 5 0.93 -0.75 -6.86
CA ARG A 5 1.62 0.27 -6.06
C ARG A 5 2.94 0.74 -6.69
N GLY A 6 3.46 0.03 -7.70
CA GLY A 6 4.73 0.32 -8.38
C GLY A 6 5.92 -0.53 -7.91
N TYR A 7 5.67 -1.59 -7.15
CA TYR A 7 6.71 -2.56 -6.78
C TYR A 7 6.95 -3.57 -7.90
N LEU A 8 8.21 -4.01 -8.03
CA LEU A 8 8.60 -5.05 -8.97
C LEU A 8 8.07 -6.41 -8.50
N ILE A 9 7.28 -7.06 -9.34
CA ILE A 9 6.72 -8.41 -9.15
C ILE A 9 6.87 -9.17 -10.47
N VAL A 10 7.27 -10.44 -10.40
CA VAL A 10 7.37 -11.30 -11.57
C VAL A 10 5.97 -11.64 -12.09
N GLU A 11 5.79 -11.62 -13.40
CA GLU A 11 4.47 -11.88 -14.02
C GLU A 11 3.94 -13.28 -13.70
N ASP A 12 4.82 -14.28 -13.65
CA ASP A 12 4.51 -15.65 -13.28
C ASP A 12 3.90 -15.75 -11.87
N ASP A 13 4.38 -14.96 -10.91
CA ASP A 13 3.82 -14.93 -9.55
C ASP A 13 2.42 -14.30 -9.51
N MET A 14 2.06 -13.48 -10.50
CA MET A 14 0.72 -12.87 -10.59
C MET A 14 -0.29 -13.75 -11.33
N THR A 15 0.18 -14.75 -12.08
CA THR A 15 -0.63 -15.60 -12.96
C THR A 15 -0.51 -17.09 -12.64
N ILE A 16 0.12 -17.42 -11.50
CA ILE A 16 0.29 -18.79 -11.01
C ILE A 16 -1.05 -19.54 -10.97
N SER A 17 -1.07 -20.77 -11.52
CA SER A 17 -2.24 -21.63 -11.47
C SER A 17 -2.44 -22.22 -10.07
N LEU A 18 -3.65 -22.68 -9.77
CA LEU A 18 -3.95 -23.32 -8.48
C LEU A 18 -3.08 -24.56 -8.24
N ASP A 19 -2.85 -25.38 -9.27
CA ASP A 19 -2.04 -26.59 -9.18
C ASP A 19 -0.57 -26.26 -8.90
N ALA A 20 -0.01 -25.27 -9.60
CA ALA A 20 1.36 -24.82 -9.37
C ALA A 20 1.52 -24.18 -7.98
N PHE A 21 0.51 -23.43 -7.54
CA PHE A 21 0.48 -22.86 -6.20
C PHE A 21 0.45 -23.95 -5.13
N SER A 22 -0.44 -24.95 -5.26
CA SER A 22 -0.54 -26.07 -4.34
C SER A 22 0.77 -26.87 -4.27
N ALA A 23 1.34 -27.22 -5.43
CA ALA A 23 2.62 -27.93 -5.49
C ALA A 23 3.76 -27.16 -4.80
N LYS A 24 3.75 -25.82 -4.88
CA LYS A 24 4.80 -24.98 -4.29
C LYS A 24 4.56 -24.69 -2.81
N TYR A 25 3.33 -24.51 -2.36
CA TYR A 25 3.03 -23.93 -1.05
C TYR A 25 2.14 -24.78 -0.14
N ALA A 26 1.56 -25.88 -0.60
CA ALA A 26 0.80 -26.78 0.27
C ALA A 26 1.72 -27.60 1.17
N ARG A 27 1.22 -27.93 2.36
CA ARG A 27 1.80 -28.95 3.24
C ARG A 27 1.24 -30.33 2.88
N GLU A 28 1.73 -31.37 3.55
CA GLU A 28 1.26 -32.76 3.35
C GLU A 28 -0.24 -32.95 3.63
N ASP A 29 -0.83 -32.10 4.47
CA ASP A 29 -2.26 -32.11 4.82
C ASP A 29 -3.15 -31.40 3.77
N GLY A 30 -2.57 -30.79 2.74
CA GLY A 30 -3.28 -30.03 1.70
C GLY A 30 -3.58 -28.58 2.08
N GLU A 31 -3.28 -28.14 3.29
CA GLU A 31 -3.42 -26.74 3.72
C GLU A 31 -2.18 -25.92 3.30
N PRO A 32 -2.34 -24.62 2.98
CA PRO A 32 -1.22 -23.78 2.58
C PRO A 32 -0.27 -23.47 3.76
N ASP A 33 1.03 -23.66 3.54
CA ASP A 33 2.09 -23.20 4.42
C ASP A 33 2.30 -21.69 4.28
N ARG A 34 1.62 -20.93 5.13
CA ARG A 34 1.68 -19.46 5.13
C ARG A 34 3.10 -18.91 5.36
N SER A 35 3.96 -19.63 6.07
CA SER A 35 5.35 -19.17 6.31
C SER A 35 6.16 -19.06 5.02
N ARG A 36 5.82 -19.90 4.02
CA ARG A 36 6.45 -19.92 2.69
C ARG A 36 5.85 -18.90 1.73
N LEU A 37 4.72 -18.28 2.09
CA LEU A 37 4.07 -17.23 1.29
C LEU A 37 4.68 -15.85 1.54
N ASN A 38 5.53 -15.68 2.55
CA ASN A 38 6.16 -14.40 2.86
C ASN A 38 7.14 -13.98 1.76
N PHE A 39 7.15 -12.70 1.42
CA PHE A 39 8.05 -12.17 0.40
C PHE A 39 8.38 -10.70 0.62
N SER A 40 9.46 -10.25 -0.03
CA SER A 40 9.81 -8.82 -0.10
C SER A 40 9.67 -8.31 -1.52
N CYS A 41 9.40 -7.01 -1.67
CA CYS A 41 9.39 -6.35 -2.97
C CYS A 41 10.28 -5.12 -2.96
N GLN A 42 10.97 -4.89 -4.08
CA GLN A 42 11.71 -3.67 -4.31
C GLN A 42 10.86 -2.68 -5.13
N PRO A 43 10.92 -1.37 -4.83
CA PRO A 43 10.25 -0.37 -5.63
C PRO A 43 10.87 -0.29 -7.04
N SER A 44 10.06 -0.03 -8.06
CA SER A 44 10.58 0.31 -9.39
C SER A 44 11.23 1.69 -9.40
N GLU A 45 12.04 1.98 -10.42
CA GLU A 45 12.63 3.30 -10.63
C GLU A 45 11.55 4.40 -10.76
N GLU A 46 10.47 4.11 -11.50
CA GLU A 46 9.33 5.02 -11.64
C GLU A 46 8.68 5.33 -10.28
N MET A 47 8.54 4.32 -9.42
CA MET A 47 8.02 4.49 -8.07
C MET A 47 8.97 5.34 -7.23
N LEU A 48 10.28 5.07 -7.26
CA LEU A 48 11.27 5.86 -6.53
C LEU A 48 11.20 7.33 -6.92
N LEU A 49 11.19 7.64 -8.22
CA LEU A 49 11.07 9.01 -8.73
C LEU A 49 9.78 9.68 -8.24
N LYS A 50 8.65 8.98 -8.33
CA LYS A 50 7.34 9.52 -7.97
C LYS A 50 7.19 9.84 -6.49
N TYR A 51 7.83 9.05 -5.64
CA TYR A 51 7.84 9.23 -4.18
C TYR A 51 9.03 10.06 -3.69
N THR A 52 9.89 10.55 -4.58
CA THR A 52 10.95 11.49 -4.23
C THR A 52 10.36 12.90 -4.06
N PRO A 53 10.53 13.55 -2.90
CA PRO A 53 10.11 14.92 -2.72
C PRO A 53 10.80 15.87 -3.71
N THR A 54 10.18 17.01 -3.99
CA THR A 54 10.83 18.04 -4.81
C THR A 54 12.05 18.61 -4.07
N ALA A 55 13.18 18.69 -4.77
CA ALA A 55 14.42 19.27 -4.23
C ALA A 55 14.18 20.72 -3.76
N THR A 56 14.74 21.05 -2.60
CA THR A 56 14.65 22.40 -2.03
C THR A 56 16.05 22.96 -1.79
N LYS A 57 16.16 24.28 -1.57
CA LYS A 57 17.45 24.90 -1.19
C LYS A 57 18.08 24.29 0.07
N LYS A 58 17.25 23.76 0.98
CA LYS A 58 17.70 23.13 2.23
C LYS A 58 18.07 21.66 2.04
N GLU A 59 17.43 20.98 1.10
CA GLU A 59 17.65 19.57 0.80
C GLU A 59 17.69 19.40 -0.74
N PRO A 60 18.88 19.59 -1.35
CA PRO A 60 19.01 19.57 -2.80
C PRO A 60 18.89 18.16 -3.40
N ASN A 61 19.18 17.12 -2.62
CA ASN A 61 19.11 15.72 -3.04
C ASN A 61 18.23 14.94 -2.04
N PRO A 62 16.89 15.11 -2.08
CA PRO A 62 16.01 14.43 -1.15
C PRO A 62 15.96 12.93 -1.43
N ALA A 63 15.93 12.12 -0.37
CA ALA A 63 15.76 10.68 -0.51
C ALA A 63 14.30 10.31 -0.86
N PRO A 64 14.07 9.22 -1.62
CA PRO A 64 12.74 8.72 -1.88
C PRO A 64 11.98 8.41 -0.58
N ALA A 65 10.72 8.87 -0.47
CA ALA A 65 9.85 8.57 0.67
C ALA A 65 9.18 7.19 0.54
N VAL A 66 9.94 6.21 0.02
CA VAL A 66 9.54 4.83 -0.22
C VAL A 66 10.79 3.94 -0.25
N GLY A 67 10.63 2.64 -0.05
CA GLY A 67 11.73 1.68 -0.09
C GLY A 67 11.21 0.24 -0.15
N THR A 68 12.08 -0.72 0.13
CA THR A 68 11.71 -2.15 0.15
C THR A 68 10.59 -2.42 1.15
N ILE A 69 9.64 -3.24 0.74
CA ILE A 69 8.50 -3.65 1.56
C ILE A 69 8.54 -5.14 1.83
N TRP A 70 8.14 -5.54 3.03
CA TRP A 70 7.95 -6.94 3.41
C TRP A 70 6.46 -7.27 3.51
N VAL A 71 6.07 -8.45 3.03
CA VAL A 71 4.71 -8.97 3.12
C VAL A 71 4.75 -10.27 3.89
N GLU A 72 4.04 -10.31 5.02
CA GLU A 72 3.94 -11.48 5.89
C GLU A 72 2.51 -12.03 5.92
N PHE A 73 2.36 -13.33 5.70
CA PHE A 73 1.13 -14.09 5.91
C PHE A 73 1.20 -14.73 7.29
N ASN A 74 0.54 -14.11 8.26
CA ASN A 74 0.54 -14.56 9.62
C ASN A 74 -0.48 -15.70 9.81
N SER A 75 -0.02 -16.80 10.40
CA SER A 75 -0.84 -18.01 10.65
C SER A 75 -1.52 -18.01 12.02
N ASP A 76 -1.25 -17.05 12.90
CA ASP A 76 -1.85 -17.02 14.23
C ASP A 76 -3.34 -16.70 14.11
N GLU A 77 -4.18 -17.47 14.81
CA GLU A 77 -5.62 -17.21 14.81
C GLU A 77 -5.98 -15.82 15.37
N ASN A 78 -5.22 -15.36 16.37
CA ASN A 78 -5.46 -14.10 17.07
C ASN A 78 -4.18 -13.28 17.07
N VAL A 79 -4.19 -12.20 16.29
CA VAL A 79 -3.05 -11.29 16.20
C VAL A 79 -3.20 -10.16 17.22
N GLY A 80 -2.35 -10.21 18.24
CA GLY A 80 -2.30 -9.28 19.37
C GLY A 80 -1.14 -8.30 19.33
N LEU A 81 -0.90 -7.63 20.46
CA LEU A 81 0.20 -6.67 20.62
C LEU A 81 1.58 -7.32 20.46
N LYS A 82 1.75 -8.56 20.93
CA LYS A 82 3.02 -9.29 20.85
C LYS A 82 3.41 -9.53 19.39
N GLN A 83 2.52 -10.18 18.62
CA GLN A 83 2.73 -10.44 17.20
C GLN A 83 3.07 -9.18 16.43
N LEU A 84 2.32 -8.09 16.67
CA LEU A 84 2.58 -6.83 15.99
C LEU A 84 3.96 -6.23 16.33
N ARG A 85 4.43 -6.35 17.58
CA ARG A 85 5.77 -5.90 17.98
C ARG A 85 6.88 -6.78 17.41
N ASP A 86 6.68 -8.09 17.44
CA ASP A 86 7.60 -9.06 16.84
C ASP A 86 7.76 -8.76 15.35
N TYR A 87 6.65 -8.49 14.66
CA TYR A 87 6.65 -8.07 13.26
C TYR A 87 7.36 -6.75 13.01
N MET A 88 7.07 -5.70 13.79
CA MET A 88 7.77 -4.41 13.67
C MET A 88 9.28 -4.56 13.90
N THR A 89 9.68 -5.43 14.84
CA THR A 89 11.11 -5.72 15.11
C THR A 89 11.75 -6.38 13.90
N HIS A 90 11.07 -7.37 13.30
CA HIS A 90 11.53 -8.00 12.06
C HIS A 90 11.73 -6.98 10.93
N LEU A 91 10.79 -6.04 10.75
CA LEU A 91 10.92 -4.99 9.74
C LEU A 91 12.15 -4.10 9.96
N LEU A 92 12.43 -3.74 11.21
CA LEU A 92 13.59 -2.92 11.57
C LEU A 92 14.91 -3.69 11.38
N THR A 93 14.99 -4.93 11.86
CA THR A 93 16.17 -5.78 11.71
C THR A 93 16.45 -6.08 10.23
N GLY A 94 15.40 -6.25 9.43
CA GLY A 94 15.49 -6.44 7.98
C GLY A 94 15.68 -5.15 7.17
N ASN A 95 15.73 -3.99 7.82
CA ASN A 95 15.82 -2.67 7.19
C ASN A 95 14.75 -2.44 6.10
N PHE A 96 13.54 -2.94 6.32
CA PHE A 96 12.40 -2.72 5.45
C PHE A 96 11.80 -1.34 5.71
N TYR A 97 11.48 -0.62 4.63
CA TYR A 97 10.89 0.70 4.74
C TYR A 97 9.46 0.63 5.30
N SER A 98 8.69 -0.37 4.88
CA SER A 98 7.31 -0.60 5.33
C SER A 98 7.01 -2.11 5.35
N GLY A 99 5.89 -2.48 5.95
CA GLY A 99 5.43 -3.87 5.94
C GLY A 99 3.93 -4.02 5.78
N ILE A 100 3.50 -5.14 5.18
CA ILE A 100 2.11 -5.57 5.10
C ILE A 100 1.97 -6.90 5.85
N MET A 101 1.09 -6.94 6.85
CA MET A 101 0.75 -8.17 7.54
C MET A 101 -0.65 -8.61 7.11
N VAL A 102 -0.74 -9.81 6.55
CA VAL A 102 -2.00 -10.46 6.19
C VAL A 102 -2.39 -11.41 7.32
N THR A 103 -3.57 -11.23 7.90
CA THR A 103 -4.06 -12.00 9.04
C THR A 103 -5.32 -12.78 8.66
N VAL A 104 -5.53 -13.95 9.28
CA VAL A 104 -6.73 -14.77 9.03
C VAL A 104 -7.98 -14.12 9.62
N LYS A 105 -7.87 -13.58 10.84
CA LYS A 105 -8.93 -12.86 11.55
C LYS A 105 -8.53 -11.40 11.83
N PRO A 106 -9.48 -10.49 12.07
CA PRO A 106 -9.17 -9.13 12.50
C PRO A 106 -8.33 -9.10 13.78
N MET A 107 -7.38 -8.16 13.86
CA MET A 107 -6.55 -7.96 15.05
C MET A 107 -7.36 -7.49 16.28
N THR A 108 -6.78 -7.70 17.46
CA THR A 108 -7.32 -7.15 18.70
C THR A 108 -7.39 -5.61 18.67
N GLY A 109 -8.40 -5.01 19.33
CA GLY A 109 -8.56 -3.55 19.36
C GLY A 109 -7.35 -2.79 19.93
N MET A 110 -6.61 -3.40 20.86
CA MET A 110 -5.37 -2.84 21.40
C MET A 110 -4.24 -2.81 20.36
N ALA A 111 -4.08 -3.87 19.58
CA ALA A 111 -3.11 -3.90 18.47
C ALA A 111 -3.46 -2.85 17.40
N ILE A 112 -4.75 -2.70 17.06
CA ILE A 112 -5.22 -1.65 16.14
C ILE A 112 -4.91 -0.26 16.69
N ARG A 113 -5.11 -0.01 17.99
CA ARG A 113 -4.78 1.28 18.63
C ARG A 113 -3.27 1.55 18.58
N LEU A 114 -2.44 0.54 18.84
CA LEU A 114 -0.99 0.65 18.70
C LEU A 114 -0.62 0.99 17.25
N LEU A 115 -1.16 0.28 16.27
CA LEU A 115 -0.89 0.52 14.84
C LEU A 115 -1.20 1.96 14.42
N ARG A 116 -2.35 2.49 14.84
CA ARG A 116 -2.74 3.89 14.56
C ARG A 116 -1.88 4.93 15.28
N GLY A 117 -1.32 4.58 16.44
CA GLY A 117 -0.42 5.44 17.21
C GLY A 117 1.05 5.35 16.79
N ALA A 118 1.46 4.20 16.24
CA ALA A 118 2.83 3.89 15.85
C ALA A 118 3.28 4.67 14.61
N THR A 119 2.36 5.24 13.82
CA THR A 119 2.67 6.13 12.69
C THR A 119 3.39 7.43 13.11
N GLY A 120 3.59 7.68 14.41
CA GLY A 120 4.40 8.77 14.96
C GLY A 120 5.48 8.32 15.96
N MET A 121 5.75 7.02 16.09
CA MET A 121 6.84 6.53 16.94
C MET A 121 8.16 6.55 16.15
N SER A 122 9.22 7.12 16.73
CA SER A 122 10.58 7.14 16.17
C SER A 122 11.15 5.75 15.91
N ASP A 123 10.62 4.74 16.61
CA ASP A 123 11.19 3.40 16.69
C ASP A 123 10.48 2.40 15.76
N GLY A 124 9.59 2.85 14.88
CA GLY A 124 8.89 2.00 13.90
C GLY A 124 9.49 2.09 12.48
N PRO A 125 9.12 1.16 11.57
CA PRO A 125 9.51 1.27 10.17
C PRO A 125 9.01 2.60 9.58
N LYS A 126 9.89 3.32 8.87
CA LYS A 126 9.65 4.70 8.38
C LYS A 126 8.35 4.85 7.60
N GLY A 127 8.01 3.83 6.82
CA GLY A 127 6.84 3.79 5.96
C GLY A 127 5.57 3.22 6.60
N GLY A 128 5.68 2.76 7.85
CA GLY A 128 4.57 2.20 8.62
C GLY A 128 4.27 0.73 8.33
N VAL A 129 3.26 0.23 9.03
CA VAL A 129 2.72 -1.12 8.87
C VAL A 129 1.27 -1.04 8.44
N GLU A 130 0.90 -1.85 7.46
CA GLU A 130 -0.48 -2.05 7.03
C GLU A 130 -0.92 -3.46 7.36
N VAL A 131 -2.19 -3.61 7.74
CA VAL A 131 -2.76 -4.91 8.09
C VAL A 131 -4.01 -5.17 7.26
N PHE A 132 -4.06 -6.34 6.64
CA PHE A 132 -5.20 -6.80 5.86
C PHE A 132 -5.71 -8.11 6.42
N VAL A 133 -7.03 -8.29 6.41
CA VAL A 133 -7.63 -9.59 6.66
C VAL A 133 -7.64 -10.35 5.34
N GLU A 134 -7.26 -11.63 5.36
CA GLU A 134 -7.16 -12.49 4.18
C GLU A 134 -8.46 -12.47 3.35
N GLN A 135 -9.61 -12.50 4.02
CA GLN A 135 -10.94 -12.46 3.39
C GLN A 135 -11.15 -11.20 2.53
N ASP A 136 -10.57 -10.06 2.91
CA ASP A 136 -10.70 -8.80 2.17
C ASP A 136 -9.84 -8.79 0.89
N LEU A 137 -8.89 -9.72 0.76
CA LEU A 137 -7.95 -9.81 -0.36
C LEU A 137 -8.33 -10.84 -1.43
N LEU A 138 -9.38 -11.64 -1.19
CA LEU A 138 -9.82 -12.71 -2.10
C LEU A 138 -10.20 -12.18 -3.50
N VAL A 139 -10.77 -10.98 -3.57
CA VAL A 139 -11.17 -10.35 -4.83
C VAL A 139 -10.48 -9.01 -4.97
N ASN A 140 -9.79 -8.81 -6.09
CA ASN A 140 -9.22 -7.50 -6.39
C ASN A 140 -10.31 -6.50 -6.81
N ILE A 141 -10.73 -5.67 -5.86
CA ILE A 141 -11.76 -4.64 -6.04
C ILE A 141 -11.45 -3.65 -7.17
N THR A 142 -10.17 -3.43 -7.53
CA THR A 142 -9.81 -2.46 -8.59
C THR A 142 -10.09 -2.96 -10.00
N LYS A 143 -10.39 -4.25 -10.16
CA LYS A 143 -10.81 -4.85 -11.43
C LYS A 143 -12.32 -4.72 -11.67
N HIS A 144 -13.08 -4.23 -10.70
CA HIS A 144 -14.52 -4.07 -10.82
C HIS A 144 -14.88 -2.93 -11.77
N GLU A 145 -15.91 -3.11 -12.60
CA GLU A 145 -16.31 -2.14 -13.64
C GLU A 145 -16.62 -0.75 -13.08
N LEU A 146 -17.33 -0.69 -11.95
CA LEU A 146 -17.68 0.57 -11.27
C LEU A 146 -16.50 1.25 -10.56
N VAL A 147 -15.33 0.61 -10.48
CA VAL A 147 -14.15 1.18 -9.82
C VAL A 147 -13.22 1.77 -10.89
N PRO A 148 -13.16 3.11 -11.02
CA PRO A 148 -12.29 3.74 -12.01
C PRO A 148 -10.80 3.61 -11.65
N ALA A 149 -9.93 3.88 -12.61
CA ALA A 149 -8.50 3.84 -12.40
C ALA A 149 -8.05 5.00 -11.48
N HIS A 150 -7.29 4.68 -10.45
CA HIS A 150 -6.73 5.62 -9.48
C HIS A 150 -5.22 5.67 -9.63
N VAL A 151 -4.67 6.86 -9.88
CA VAL A 151 -3.25 7.10 -10.10
C VAL A 151 -2.78 8.14 -9.11
N LEU A 152 -1.84 7.78 -8.24
CA LEU A 152 -1.19 8.73 -7.34
C LEU A 152 -0.52 9.86 -8.15
N LEU A 153 -0.50 11.08 -7.64
CA LEU A 153 0.32 12.16 -8.19
C LEU A 153 1.63 12.30 -7.40
N SER A 154 2.73 12.56 -8.10
CA SER A 154 3.99 13.02 -7.51
C SER A 154 3.83 14.40 -6.85
N ALA A 155 4.82 14.79 -6.04
CA ALA A 155 4.86 16.11 -5.43
C ALA A 155 4.82 17.24 -6.48
N GLU A 156 5.51 17.05 -7.59
CA GLU A 156 5.56 18.02 -8.69
C GLU A 156 4.22 18.12 -9.43
N GLU A 157 3.62 16.98 -9.80
CA GLU A 157 2.31 16.95 -10.45
C GLU A 157 1.22 17.56 -9.56
N LYS A 158 1.27 17.29 -8.25
CA LYS A 158 0.39 17.90 -7.27
C LYS A 158 0.57 19.41 -7.22
N ALA A 159 1.81 19.92 -7.17
CA ALA A 159 2.09 21.36 -7.16
C ALA A 159 1.60 22.04 -8.45
N GLN A 160 1.83 21.41 -9.60
CA GLN A 160 1.35 21.90 -10.90
C GLN A 160 -0.18 21.94 -10.97
N LEU A 161 -0.87 20.91 -10.47
CA LEU A 161 -2.32 20.85 -10.38
C LEU A 161 -2.89 22.03 -9.58
N LEU A 162 -2.38 22.22 -8.36
CA LEU A 162 -2.84 23.29 -7.46
C LEU A 162 -2.57 24.67 -8.06
N LYS A 163 -1.41 24.87 -8.71
CA LYS A 163 -1.06 26.11 -9.40
C LYS A 163 -1.98 26.37 -10.60
N ARG A 164 -2.24 25.36 -11.43
CA ARG A 164 -3.08 25.47 -12.63
C ARG A 164 -4.51 25.89 -12.30
N TYR A 165 -5.10 25.27 -11.27
CA TYR A 165 -6.48 25.57 -10.86
C TYR A 165 -6.56 26.68 -9.80
N ARG A 166 -5.43 27.19 -9.31
CA ARG A 166 -5.34 28.21 -8.24
C ARG A 166 -6.10 27.78 -6.97
N LEU A 167 -5.90 26.53 -6.56
CA LEU A 167 -6.56 25.91 -5.41
C LEU A 167 -5.56 25.61 -4.29
N LYS A 168 -6.07 25.60 -3.05
CA LYS A 168 -5.43 24.96 -1.90
C LYS A 168 -5.83 23.49 -1.85
N GLU A 169 -4.98 22.65 -1.26
CA GLU A 169 -5.25 21.20 -1.11
C GLU A 169 -6.58 20.91 -0.42
N THR A 170 -6.93 21.71 0.59
CA THR A 170 -8.16 21.57 1.38
C THR A 170 -9.45 21.80 0.59
N GLN A 171 -9.35 22.41 -0.60
CA GLN A 171 -10.47 22.69 -1.51
C GLN A 171 -10.70 21.55 -2.50
N LEU A 172 -9.79 20.58 -2.60
CA LEU A 172 -10.01 19.41 -3.44
C LEU A 172 -11.08 18.49 -2.80
N PRO A 173 -11.89 17.79 -3.61
CA PRO A 173 -12.72 16.70 -3.13
C PRO A 173 -11.91 15.69 -2.33
N ARG A 174 -12.51 15.07 -1.32
CA ARG A 174 -11.78 14.24 -0.36
C ARG A 174 -11.97 12.75 -0.61
N ILE A 175 -10.97 11.97 -0.23
CA ILE A 175 -11.03 10.51 -0.09
C ILE A 175 -10.49 10.15 1.28
N GLN A 176 -11.17 9.25 1.99
CA GLN A 176 -10.71 8.82 3.30
C GLN A 176 -9.50 7.89 3.14
N SER A 177 -8.50 8.00 3.99
CA SER A 177 -7.42 7.00 4.09
C SER A 177 -7.93 5.59 4.40
N THR A 178 -9.13 5.46 4.96
CA THR A 178 -9.81 4.19 5.21
C THR A 178 -10.57 3.63 4.01
N ASP A 179 -10.70 4.39 2.92
CA ASP A 179 -11.36 3.95 1.69
C ASP A 179 -10.69 2.67 1.13
N PRO A 180 -11.45 1.68 0.63
CA PRO A 180 -10.88 0.43 0.12
C PRO A 180 -9.80 0.62 -0.95
N VAL A 181 -9.99 1.57 -1.88
CA VAL A 181 -9.01 1.84 -2.94
C VAL A 181 -7.80 2.59 -2.37
N ALA A 182 -8.02 3.51 -1.43
CA ALA A 182 -6.93 4.20 -0.75
C ALA A 182 -6.04 3.22 0.03
N LYS A 183 -6.63 2.27 0.76
CA LYS A 183 -5.92 1.17 1.42
C LYS A 183 -5.20 0.27 0.42
N PHE A 184 -5.87 -0.14 -0.66
CA PHE A 184 -5.27 -0.99 -1.68
C PHE A 184 -4.00 -0.36 -2.28
N LEU A 185 -4.02 0.94 -2.56
CA LEU A 185 -2.88 1.68 -3.10
C LEU A 185 -1.88 2.18 -2.05
N GLY A 186 -2.14 2.01 -0.75
CA GLY A 186 -1.28 2.52 0.31
C GLY A 186 -1.20 4.06 0.34
N LEU A 187 -2.31 4.74 0.06
CA LEU A 187 -2.34 6.20 0.00
C LEU A 187 -2.17 6.82 1.39
N ARG A 188 -1.21 7.75 1.51
CA ARG A 188 -0.94 8.50 2.75
C ARG A 188 -1.74 9.79 2.81
N ARG A 189 -2.06 10.24 4.02
CA ARG A 189 -2.69 11.55 4.27
C ARG A 189 -1.89 12.65 3.59
N GLY A 190 -2.58 13.60 2.94
CA GLY A 190 -1.93 14.68 2.20
C GLY A 190 -1.62 14.35 0.74
N ALA A 191 -1.65 13.08 0.33
CA ALA A 191 -1.49 12.70 -1.07
C ALA A 191 -2.71 13.14 -1.91
N VAL A 192 -2.50 13.26 -3.22
CA VAL A 192 -3.57 13.54 -4.19
C VAL A 192 -3.60 12.42 -5.21
N VAL A 193 -4.78 11.86 -5.44
CA VAL A 193 -5.02 10.81 -6.43
C VAL A 193 -5.82 11.36 -7.60
N LYS A 194 -5.37 11.05 -8.81
CA LYS A 194 -6.07 11.29 -10.07
C LYS A 194 -6.96 10.08 -10.37
N ILE A 195 -8.23 10.33 -10.60
CA ILE A 195 -9.22 9.31 -10.91
C ILE A 195 -9.64 9.48 -12.37
N ILE A 196 -9.44 8.45 -13.17
CA ILE A 196 -9.78 8.45 -14.60
C ILE A 196 -10.97 7.52 -14.81
N ARG A 197 -12.11 8.09 -15.21
CA ARG A 197 -13.34 7.34 -15.48
C ARG A 197 -13.81 7.54 -16.92
N LYS A 198 -14.51 6.55 -17.45
CA LYS A 198 -15.29 6.71 -18.69
C LYS A 198 -16.45 7.65 -18.40
N SER A 199 -16.73 8.55 -19.33
CA SER A 199 -17.82 9.52 -19.25
C SER A 199 -18.62 9.43 -20.54
N GLU A 200 -19.94 9.35 -20.43
CA GLU A 200 -20.83 9.28 -21.59
C GLU A 200 -20.72 10.54 -22.47
N THR A 201 -20.53 11.71 -21.85
CA THR A 201 -20.46 12.99 -22.56
C THR A 201 -19.06 13.36 -23.03
N ALA A 202 -18.03 13.07 -22.23
CA ALA A 202 -16.66 13.52 -22.49
C ALA A 202 -15.70 12.40 -22.92
N GLY A 203 -16.18 11.16 -23.04
CA GLY A 203 -15.37 9.97 -23.30
C GLY A 203 -14.53 9.57 -22.08
N ARG A 204 -13.55 10.39 -21.71
CA ARG A 204 -12.72 10.21 -20.49
C ARG A 204 -12.74 11.47 -19.65
N TYR A 205 -13.06 11.32 -18.37
CA TYR A 205 -13.08 12.41 -17.40
C TYR A 205 -12.09 12.14 -16.27
N ALA A 206 -11.24 13.12 -15.98
CA ALA A 206 -10.29 13.08 -14.88
C ALA A 206 -10.81 13.92 -13.69
N SER A 207 -10.83 13.32 -12.51
CA SER A 207 -11.10 13.99 -11.24
C SER A 207 -9.90 13.84 -10.30
N TYR A 208 -9.80 14.68 -9.28
CA TYR A 208 -8.70 14.68 -8.32
C TYR A 208 -9.24 14.65 -6.90
N ARG A 209 -8.71 13.78 -6.05
CA ARG A 209 -9.11 13.68 -4.65
C ARG A 209 -7.92 13.78 -3.70
N TRP A 210 -8.10 14.52 -2.61
CA TRP A 210 -7.13 14.70 -1.54
C TRP A 210 -7.39 13.70 -0.40
N VAL A 211 -6.34 13.01 0.03
CA VAL A 211 -6.42 11.93 1.03
C VAL A 211 -6.42 12.51 2.44
N ILE A 212 -7.44 12.17 3.23
CA ILE A 212 -7.66 12.67 4.59
C ILE A 212 -7.79 11.58 5.65
#